data_AF-A0A3C0B5Y7-F1
#
_entry.id   AF-A0A3C0B5Y7-F1
#
_cell.length_a   1.000
_cell.length_b   1.000
_cell.length_c   1.000
_cell.angle_alpha   90.00
_cell.angle_beta   90.00
_cell.angle_gamma   90.00
#
_symmetry.space_group_name_H-M   'P 1'
#
loop_
_entity.id
_entity.type
_entity.pdbx_description
1 polymer ?
#
loop_
_entity_poly.entity_id
_entity_poly.type
_entity_poly.pdbx_seq_one_letter_code
_entity_poly.pdbx_strand_id
1 'polypeptide(L)'
;KAQTILDEVSARTKSYKTIRIEFEYTMVNKAQNINDSFKGVLISKGDRYKLTFSGQDIISDGKTSWTYLKDANEVQINTANSS
;
A
#
# COMPACT_ATOMS: atom_id res chain seq x y z
N LYS A 1 16.25 16.69 23.67
CA LYS A 1 15.14 17.44 23.04
C LYS A 1 14.74 16.86 21.68
N ALA A 2 15.64 16.68 20.71
CA ALA A 2 15.30 16.01 19.43
C ALA A 2 14.92 14.52 19.59
N GLN A 3 15.65 13.78 20.45
CA GLN A 3 15.34 12.39 20.80
C GLN A 3 13.89 12.23 21.27
N THR A 4 13.46 13.10 22.18
CA THR A 4 12.12 13.10 22.78
C THR A 4 11.02 13.31 21.74
N ILE A 5 11.24 14.21 20.76
CA ILE A 5 10.29 14.44 19.66
C ILE A 5 10.23 13.21 18.75
N LEU A 6 11.38 12.59 18.46
CA LEU A 6 11.45 11.38 17.65
C LEU A 6 10.73 10.21 18.34
N ASP A 7 10.92 10.08 19.65
CA ASP A 7 10.30 9.06 20.48
C ASP A 7 8.78 9.26 20.58
N GLU A 8 8.30 10.50 20.71
CA GLU A 8 6.86 10.81 20.71
C GLU A 8 6.20 10.53 19.35
N VAL A 9 6.87 10.85 18.24
CA VAL A 9 6.38 10.55 16.89
C VAL A 9 6.36 9.03 16.65
N SER A 10 7.40 8.32 17.09
CA SER A 10 7.47 6.85 17.04
C SER A 10 6.36 6.22 17.88
N ALA A 11 6.14 6.71 19.09
CA ALA A 11 5.11 6.21 20.00
C ALA A 11 3.70 6.46 19.46
N ARG A 12 3.43 7.64 18.88
CA ARG A 12 2.14 7.95 18.23
C ARG A 12 1.91 7.12 16.98
N THR A 13 2.94 6.91 16.16
CA THR A 13 2.82 6.06 14.97
C THR A 13 2.58 4.59 15.34
N LYS A 14 3.22 4.11 16.43
CA LYS A 14 2.98 2.78 17.00
C LYS A 14 1.61 2.63 17.69
N SER A 15 0.98 3.72 18.13
CA SER A 15 -0.33 3.66 18.80
C SER A 15 -1.49 3.48 17.81
N TYR A 16 -1.30 3.83 16.54
CA TYR A 16 -2.25 3.52 15.47
C TYR A 16 -2.20 2.02 15.13
N LYS A 17 -3.09 1.25 15.75
CA LYS A 17 -3.22 -0.20 15.52
C LYS A 17 -3.57 -0.55 14.07
N THR A 18 -4.18 0.37 13.32
CA THR A 18 -4.55 0.18 11.93
C THR A 18 -4.61 1.55 11.26
N ILE A 19 -3.95 1.68 10.11
CA ILE A 19 -4.01 2.88 9.28
C ILE A 19 -4.89 2.54 8.07
N ARG A 20 -5.81 3.44 7.74
CA ARG A 20 -6.58 3.39 6.49
C ARG A 20 -6.34 4.69 5.73
N ILE A 21 -5.92 4.56 4.48
CA ILE A 21 -5.70 5.68 3.55
C ILE A 21 -6.57 5.43 2.33
N GLU A 22 -7.37 6.43 1.98
CA GLU A 22 -8.09 6.48 0.72
C GLU A 22 -7.40 7.52 -0.15
N PHE A 23 -7.08 7.17 -1.39
CA PHE A 23 -6.31 8.02 -2.28
C PHE A 23 -6.84 7.95 -3.71
N GLU A 24 -6.43 8.93 -4.50
CA GLU A 24 -6.63 8.99 -5.94
C GLU A 24 -5.26 9.15 -6.61
N TYR A 25 -4.96 8.30 -7.59
CA TYR A 25 -3.75 8.34 -8.39
C TYR A 25 -4.09 8.76 -9.81
N THR A 26 -3.48 9.83 -10.28
CA THR A 26 -3.66 10.35 -11.63
C THR A 26 -2.42 10.08 -12.47
N MET A 27 -2.58 9.40 -13.60
CA MET A 27 -1.53 9.13 -14.59
C MET A 27 -1.73 10.03 -15.81
N VAL A 28 -0.76 10.91 -16.05
CA VAL A 28 -0.77 11.81 -17.21
C VAL A 28 0.40 11.50 -18.13
N ASN A 29 0.11 11.07 -19.36
CA ASN A 29 1.09 10.96 -20.43
C ASN A 29 0.65 11.82 -21.62
N LYS A 30 1.28 12.99 -21.78
CA LYS A 30 0.93 13.95 -22.83
C LYS A 30 1.22 13.43 -24.24
N ALA A 31 2.29 12.66 -24.42
CA ALA A 31 2.66 12.13 -25.73
C ALA A 31 1.66 11.09 -26.26
N GLN A 32 1.05 10.34 -25.33
CA GLN A 32 0.04 9.32 -25.64
C GLN A 32 -1.39 9.79 -25.38
N ASN A 33 -1.58 11.07 -25.03
CA ASN A 33 -2.87 11.66 -24.63
C ASN A 33 -3.61 10.86 -23.54
N ILE A 34 -2.87 10.32 -22.56
CA ILE A 34 -3.44 9.61 -21.42
C ILE A 34 -3.62 10.59 -20.26
N ASN A 35 -4.79 10.56 -19.63
CA ASN A 35 -5.12 11.27 -18.40
C ASN A 35 -6.13 10.46 -17.60
N ASP A 36 -5.65 9.39 -16.96
CA ASP A 36 -6.48 8.44 -16.23
C ASP A 36 -6.36 8.69 -14.73
N SER A 37 -7.46 8.49 -14.01
CA SER A 37 -7.49 8.58 -12.55
C SER A 37 -8.05 7.32 -11.93
N PHE A 38 -7.39 6.86 -10.88
CA PHE A 38 -7.66 5.59 -10.22
C PHE A 38 -7.79 5.79 -8.73
N LYS A 39 -8.90 5.35 -8.16
CA LYS A 39 -9.09 5.34 -6.70
C LYS A 39 -8.45 4.11 -6.09
N GLY A 40 -7.87 4.28 -4.91
CA GLY A 40 -7.26 3.20 -4.16
C GLY A 40 -7.48 3.32 -2.67
N VAL A 41 -7.36 2.18 -1.99
CA VAL A 41 -7.45 2.07 -0.54
C VAL A 41 -6.27 1.25 -0.04
N LEU A 42 -5.51 1.81 0.90
CA LEU A 42 -4.47 1.12 1.65
C LEU A 42 -4.94 0.94 3.10
N ILE A 43 -4.91 -0.30 3.58
CA ILE A 43 -5.11 -0.63 4.98
C ILE A 43 -3.82 -1.29 5.49
N SER A 44 -3.23 -0.79 6.55
CA SER A 44 -2.03 -1.38 7.16
C SER A 44 -2.15 -1.58 8.65
N LYS A 45 -1.46 -2.60 9.17
CA LYS A 45 -1.39 -2.95 10.60
C LYS A 45 -0.06 -3.64 10.88
N GLY A 46 0.86 -2.94 11.53
CA GLY A 46 2.25 -3.41 11.69
C GLY A 46 2.86 -3.65 10.31
N ASP A 47 3.46 -4.83 10.11
CA ASP A 47 4.08 -5.22 8.84
C ASP A 47 3.08 -5.71 7.79
N ARG A 48 1.80 -5.83 8.13
CA ARG A 48 0.75 -6.29 7.22
C ARG A 48 0.10 -5.15 6.49
N TYR A 49 -0.22 -5.35 5.22
CA TYR A 49 -1.02 -4.40 4.47
C TYR A 49 -1.93 -5.06 3.44
N LYS A 50 -2.98 -4.34 3.05
CA LYS A 50 -3.79 -4.60 1.87
C LYS A 50 -3.94 -3.30 1.08
N LEU A 51 -3.51 -3.32 -0.17
CA LEU A 51 -3.74 -2.28 -1.15
C LEU A 51 -4.78 -2.80 -2.16
N THR A 52 -5.87 -2.07 -2.34
CA THR A 52 -6.82 -2.31 -3.44
C THR A 52 -6.75 -1.12 -4.37
N PHE A 53 -6.39 -1.36 -5.63
CA PHE A 53 -6.15 -0.32 -6.62
C PHE A 53 -6.26 -0.91 -8.03
N SER A 54 -6.82 -0.16 -8.99
CA SER A 54 -6.81 -0.53 -10.42
C SER A 54 -7.20 -1.99 -10.73
N GLY A 55 -8.23 -2.51 -10.07
CA GLY A 55 -8.72 -3.88 -10.31
C GLY A 55 -7.89 -5.00 -9.68
N GLN A 56 -6.80 -4.69 -8.98
CA GLN A 56 -5.97 -5.65 -8.26
C GLN A 56 -6.01 -5.45 -6.75
N ASP A 57 -5.78 -6.54 -6.02
CA ASP A 57 -5.53 -6.51 -4.59
C ASP A 57 -4.08 -6.96 -4.34
N ILE A 58 -3.27 -6.13 -3.68
CA ILE A 58 -1.93 -6.48 -3.19
C ILE A 58 -2.01 -6.65 -1.68
N ILE A 59 -1.67 -7.83 -1.19
CA ILE A 59 -1.77 -8.20 0.22
C ILE A 59 -0.39 -8.62 0.69
N SER A 60 0.01 -8.23 1.89
CA SER A 60 1.25 -8.70 2.51
C SER A 60 1.03 -9.00 3.98
N ASP A 61 1.66 -10.07 4.46
CA ASP A 61 1.73 -10.41 5.88
C ASP A 61 3.04 -9.94 6.54
N GLY A 62 3.89 -9.24 5.80
CA GLY A 62 5.23 -8.79 6.19
C GLY A 62 6.36 -9.74 5.76
N LYS A 63 6.05 -10.93 5.26
CA LYS A 63 7.02 -11.93 4.78
C LYS A 63 6.75 -12.36 3.34
N THR A 64 5.49 -12.53 3.00
CA THR A 64 5.02 -12.90 1.67
C THR A 64 4.04 -11.83 1.20
N SER A 65 4.11 -11.51 -0.08
CA SER A 65 3.14 -10.68 -0.76
C SER A 65 2.39 -11.50 -1.81
N TRP A 66 1.11 -11.19 -1.94
CA TRP A 66 0.20 -11.77 -2.92
C TRP A 66 -0.39 -10.64 -3.75
N THR A 67 -0.32 -10.77 -5.07
CA THR A 67 -1.05 -9.92 -6.00
C THR A 67 -2.16 -10.73 -6.62
N TYR A 68 -3.40 -10.33 -6.37
CA TYR A 68 -4.58 -10.91 -7.02
C TYR A 68 -5.04 -10.00 -8.16
N LEU A 69 -4.94 -10.51 -9.39
CA LEU A 69 -5.44 -9.88 -10.61
C LEU A 69 -6.87 -10.39 -10.85
N LYS A 70 -7.88 -9.54 -10.63
CA LYS A 70 -9.30 -9.94 -10.62
C LYS A 70 -9.82 -10.33 -12.00
N ASP A 71 -9.35 -9.66 -13.03
CA ASP A 71 -9.69 -9.89 -14.43
C ASP A 71 -9.15 -11.22 -14.96
N ALA A 72 -7.92 -11.56 -14.60
CA ALA A 72 -7.26 -12.81 -14.96
C ALA A 72 -7.62 -13.98 -14.02
N ASN A 73 -8.26 -13.69 -12.88
CA ASN A 73 -8.44 -14.61 -11.77
C ASN A 73 -7.12 -15.31 -11.39
N GLU A 74 -6.03 -14.54 -11.36
CA GLU A 74 -4.66 -15.02 -11.15
C GLU A 74 -4.10 -14.51 -9.83
N VAL A 75 -3.37 -15.37 -9.11
CA VAL A 75 -2.62 -15.00 -7.91
C VAL A 75 -1.13 -15.16 -8.15
N GLN A 76 -0.38 -14.08 -7.93
CA GLN A 76 1.07 -14.06 -7.96
C GLN A 76 1.60 -14.00 -6.52
N ILE A 77 2.60 -14.82 -6.21
CA ILE A 77 3.18 -14.92 -4.85
C ILE A 77 4.64 -14.52 -4.91
N ASN A 78 5.04 -13.57 -4.05
CA ASN A 78 6.41 -13.09 -3.95
C ASN A 78 6.86 -13.04 -2.48
N THR A 79 8.16 -13.19 -2.25
CA THR A 79 8.76 -12.91 -0.94
C THR A 79 8.87 -11.39 -0.75
N ALA A 80 8.37 -10.87 0.37
CA ALA A 80 8.34 -9.44 0.67
C ALA A 80 9.73 -8.86 1.01
N ASN A 81 10.77 -9.69 1.08
CA ASN A 81 12.16 -9.26 1.25
C ASN A 81 13.16 -10.29 0.69
N SER A 82 14.17 -9.78 0.01
CA SER A 82 15.46 -10.42 -0.26
C SER A 82 16.55 -9.34 -0.14
N SER A 83 16.82 -8.85 1.09
CA SER A 83 18.06 -8.19 1.57
C SER A 83 17.81 -7.57 2.94
#